data_AF-A0A0B6F6I7-F1
#
_entry.id   AF-A0A0B6F6I7-F1
#
_cell.length_a   1.000
_cell.length_b   1.000
_cell.length_c   1.000
_cell.angle_alpha   90.00
_cell.angle_beta   90.00
_cell.angle_gamma   90.00
#
_symmetry.space_group_name_H-M   'P 1'
#
loop_
_entity.id
_entity.type
_entity.pdbx_description
1 polymer ?
#
loop_
_entity_poly.entity_id
_entity_poly.type
_entity_poly.pdbx_seq_one_letter_code
_entity_poly.pdbx_strand_id
1 'polypeptide(L)'
;MSMNTRVCVLYVGAILVGAGLFAAGFFTERGFLRALVMAVVMTVAHLGVGAWWIAQKPHRAAGITAGVLALLAGASWATWVAAEWEEYQAQSYLPIINIAGLPAFVLTPIVLGCVIAAAMRNRTR
;
A
#
# COMPACT_ATOMS: atom_id res chain seq x y z
N MET A 1 20.76 4.56 -2.24
CA MET A 1 20.41 3.50 -3.21
C MET A 1 19.49 4.11 -4.23
N SER A 2 19.71 3.75 -5.49
CA SER A 2 18.95 4.24 -6.63
C SER A 2 17.71 3.37 -6.80
N MET A 3 16.51 3.95 -6.80
CA MET A 3 15.28 3.19 -7.08
C MET A 3 15.20 2.82 -8.56
N ASN A 4 14.91 1.54 -8.85
CA ASN A 4 14.65 1.11 -10.23
C ASN A 4 13.36 1.77 -10.71
N THR A 5 13.44 2.51 -11.83
CA THR A 5 12.30 3.22 -12.44
C THR A 5 11.09 2.32 -12.62
N ARG A 6 11.28 1.04 -12.99
CA ARG A 6 10.18 0.08 -13.17
C ARG A 6 9.44 -0.18 -11.85
N VAL A 7 10.17 -0.37 -10.75
CA VAL A 7 9.59 -0.61 -9.43
C VAL A 7 8.83 0.61 -8.93
N CYS A 8 9.40 1.80 -9.13
CA CYS A 8 8.73 3.06 -8.80
C CYS A 8 7.41 3.21 -9.58
N VAL A 9 7.43 2.99 -10.90
CA VAL A 9 6.23 3.12 -11.75
C VAL A 9 5.18 2.10 -11.35
N LEU A 10 5.55 0.84 -11.09
CA LEU A 10 4.62 -0.20 -10.65
C LEU A 10 3.98 0.16 -9.29
N TYR A 11 4.79 0.62 -8.33
CA TYR A 11 4.29 1.01 -7.02
C TYR A 11 3.35 2.22 -7.11
N VAL A 12 3.77 3.30 -7.78
CA VAL A 12 2.94 4.50 -7.96
C VAL A 12 1.67 4.16 -8.74
N GLY A 13 1.76 3.35 -9.79
CA GLY A 13 0.60 2.87 -10.54
C GLY A 13 -0.40 2.11 -9.65
N ALA A 14 0.09 1.20 -8.79
CA ALA A 14 -0.76 0.49 -7.85
C ALA A 14 -1.43 1.43 -6.83
N ILE A 15 -0.71 2.43 -6.31
CA ILE A 15 -1.29 3.46 -5.44
C ILE A 15 -2.37 4.27 -6.17
N LEU A 16 -2.15 4.65 -7.42
CA LEU A 16 -3.16 5.37 -8.23
C LEU A 16 -4.40 4.50 -8.48
N VAL A 17 -4.22 3.21 -8.78
CA VAL A 17 -5.34 2.26 -8.89
C VAL A 17 -6.10 2.17 -7.57
N GLY A 18 -5.40 1.98 -6.45
CA GLY A 18 -6.02 1.92 -5.13
C GLY A 18 -6.78 3.21 -4.79
N ALA A 19 -6.18 4.38 -5.03
CA ALA A 19 -6.81 5.68 -4.82
C ALA A 19 -8.03 5.89 -5.73
N GLY A 20 -7.98 5.42 -6.99
CA GLY A 20 -9.12 5.45 -7.90
C GLY A 20 -10.27 4.56 -7.43
N LEU A 21 -9.97 3.35 -6.96
CA LEU A 21 -10.97 2.44 -6.37
C LEU A 21 -11.58 3.04 -5.10
N PHE A 22 -10.77 3.70 -4.27
CA PHE A 22 -11.23 4.42 -3.08
C PHE A 22 -12.14 5.60 -3.43
N ALA A 23 -11.73 6.43 -4.39
CA ALA A 23 -12.51 7.56 -4.86
C ALA A 23 -13.85 7.12 -5.47
N ALA A 24 -13.85 6.06 -6.29
CA ALA A 24 -15.08 5.46 -6.84
C ALA A 24 -16.04 5.01 -5.72
N GLY A 25 -15.49 4.64 -4.54
CA GLY A 25 -16.18 4.44 -3.27
C GLY A 25 -17.28 5.46 -2.97
N PHE A 26 -16.95 6.74 -3.15
CA PHE A 26 -17.83 7.86 -2.82
C PHE A 26 -18.95 8.08 -3.83
N PHE A 27 -18.80 7.59 -5.06
CA PHE A 27 -19.73 7.89 -6.16
C PHE A 27 -20.67 6.74 -6.51
N THR A 28 -20.44 5.53 -5.99
CA THR A 28 -21.32 4.38 -6.25
C THR A 28 -21.68 3.68 -4.96
N GLU A 29 -22.98 3.58 -4.70
CA GLU A 29 -23.50 2.75 -3.61
C GLU A 29 -23.22 1.27 -3.91
N ARG A 30 -22.60 0.58 -2.95
CA ARG A 30 -22.52 -0.89 -2.84
C ARG A 30 -21.58 -1.60 -3.82
N GLY A 31 -20.37 -1.88 -3.33
CA GLY A 31 -19.45 -2.79 -4.00
C GLY A 31 -18.45 -3.41 -3.04
N PHE A 32 -18.85 -4.49 -2.35
CA PHE A 32 -17.97 -5.23 -1.44
C PHE A 32 -16.72 -5.75 -2.16
N LEU A 33 -16.87 -6.21 -3.40
CA LEU A 33 -15.74 -6.69 -4.21
C LEU A 33 -14.70 -5.59 -4.47
N ARG A 34 -15.14 -4.35 -4.65
CA ARG A 34 -14.24 -3.23 -4.95
C ARG A 34 -13.34 -2.92 -3.75
N ALA A 35 -13.93 -2.84 -2.56
CA ALA A 35 -13.19 -2.53 -1.34
C ALA A 35 -12.17 -3.64 -1.04
N LEU A 36 -12.57 -4.91 -1.22
CA LEU A 36 -11.66 -6.06 -1.16
C LEU A 36 -10.51 -5.95 -2.17
N VAL A 37 -10.81 -5.69 -3.46
CA VAL A 37 -9.78 -5.57 -4.51
C VAL A 37 -8.81 -4.43 -4.19
N MET A 38 -9.32 -3.28 -3.73
CA MET A 38 -8.49 -2.16 -3.31
C MET A 38 -7.54 -2.55 -2.19
N ALA A 39 -8.05 -3.19 -1.13
CA ALA A 39 -7.24 -3.62 0.00
C ALA A 39 -6.14 -4.60 -0.46
N VAL A 40 -6.47 -5.56 -1.32
CA VAL A 40 -5.49 -6.52 -1.88
C VAL A 40 -4.42 -5.81 -2.70
N VAL A 41 -4.81 -4.89 -3.59
CA VAL A 41 -3.86 -4.11 -4.40
C VAL A 41 -2.91 -3.33 -3.51
N MET A 42 -3.44 -2.66 -2.48
CA MET A 42 -2.63 -1.89 -1.54
C MET A 42 -1.69 -2.79 -0.72
N THR A 43 -2.15 -3.94 -0.23
CA THR A 43 -1.31 -4.92 0.47
C THR A 43 -0.15 -5.36 -0.41
N VAL A 44 -0.44 -5.82 -1.63
CA VAL A 44 0.59 -6.34 -2.54
C VAL A 44 1.59 -5.24 -2.93
N ALA A 45 1.14 -4.02 -3.18
CA ALA A 45 2.02 -2.90 -3.52
C ALA A 45 3.04 -2.61 -2.40
N HIS A 46 2.56 -2.54 -1.15
CA HIS A 46 3.39 -2.23 0.01
C HIS A 46 4.32 -3.38 0.39
N LEU A 47 3.84 -4.63 0.37
CA LEU A 47 4.69 -5.81 0.58
C LEU A 47 5.76 -5.93 -0.51
N GLY A 48 5.38 -5.71 -1.77
CA GLY A 48 6.29 -5.77 -2.91
C GLY A 48 7.41 -4.75 -2.81
N VAL A 49 7.08 -3.47 -2.51
CA VAL A 49 8.10 -2.42 -2.37
C VAL A 49 8.95 -2.61 -1.12
N GLY A 50 8.37 -3.06 0.00
CA GLY A 50 9.09 -3.36 1.23
C GLY A 50 10.07 -4.51 1.05
N ALA A 51 9.63 -5.61 0.44
CA ALA A 51 10.48 -6.75 0.09
C ALA A 51 11.60 -6.34 -0.87
N TRP A 52 11.30 -5.53 -1.89
CA TRP A 52 12.31 -5.02 -2.82
C TRP A 52 13.39 -4.17 -2.12
N TRP A 53 13.00 -3.34 -1.14
CA TRP A 53 13.96 -2.57 -0.35
C TRP A 53 14.87 -3.46 0.48
N ILE A 54 14.31 -4.45 1.16
CA ILE A 54 15.07 -5.40 1.98
C ILE A 54 16.01 -6.25 1.12
N ALA A 55 15.54 -6.71 -0.04
CA ALA A 55 16.31 -7.51 -0.99
C ALA A 55 17.57 -6.80 -1.50
N GLN A 56 17.57 -5.46 -1.54
CA GLN A 56 18.76 -4.69 -1.88
C GLN A 56 19.82 -4.62 -0.80
N LYS A 57 19.57 -5.17 0.40
CA LYS A 57 20.48 -5.14 1.55
C LYS A 57 20.93 -3.70 1.87
N PRO A 58 20.00 -2.81 2.27
CA PRO A 58 20.31 -1.41 2.49
C PRO A 58 21.27 -1.25 3.66
N HIS A 59 22.42 -0.63 3.41
CA HIS A 59 23.43 -0.35 4.43
C HIS A 59 23.16 0.94 5.23
N ARG A 60 22.18 1.76 4.79
CA ARG A 60 21.80 3.00 5.48
C ARG A 60 20.50 2.80 6.23
N ALA A 61 20.45 3.29 7.47
CA ALA A 61 19.25 3.26 8.32
C ALA A 61 18.00 3.73 7.56
N ALA A 62 18.09 4.84 6.82
CA ALA A 62 16.97 5.35 6.00
C ALA A 62 16.40 4.33 5.00
N GLY A 63 17.23 3.47 4.42
CA GLY A 63 16.76 2.41 3.49
C GLY A 63 16.11 1.24 4.23
N ILE A 64 16.63 0.88 5.40
CA ILE A 64 16.02 -0.14 6.29
C ILE A 64 14.66 0.36 6.77
N THR A 65 14.60 1.60 7.28
CA THR A 65 13.37 2.23 7.77
C THR A 65 12.31 2.30 6.66
N ALA A 66 12.66 2.73 5.45
CA ALA A 66 11.71 2.76 4.33
C ALA A 66 11.13 1.36 4.01
N GLY A 67 11.98 0.32 4.00
CA GLY A 67 11.53 -1.05 3.79
C GLY A 67 10.61 -1.56 4.90
N VAL A 68 10.96 -1.32 6.16
CA VAL A 68 10.14 -1.71 7.32
C VAL A 68 8.80 -0.97 7.33
N LEU A 69 8.80 0.34 7.08
CA LEU A 69 7.56 1.13 6.99
C LEU A 69 6.64 0.62 5.88
N ALA A 70 7.20 0.24 4.73
CA ALA A 70 6.45 -0.37 3.65
C ALA A 70 5.85 -1.73 4.05
N LEU A 71 6.61 -2.59 4.73
CA LEU A 71 6.05 -3.86 5.22
C LEU A 71 4.96 -3.66 6.28
N LEU A 72 5.13 -2.71 7.19
CA LEU A 72 4.11 -2.38 8.19
C LEU A 72 2.83 -1.84 7.54
N ALA A 73 2.97 -0.99 6.51
CA ALA A 73 1.84 -0.54 5.72
C ALA A 73 1.13 -1.70 5.03
N GLY A 74 1.89 -2.64 4.45
CA GLY A 74 1.35 -3.84 3.81
C GLY A 74 0.62 -4.76 4.78
N ALA A 75 1.19 -4.99 5.97
CA ALA A 75 0.55 -5.76 7.03
C ALA A 75 -0.74 -5.09 7.52
N SER A 76 -0.75 -3.77 7.67
CA SER A 76 -1.94 -3.00 8.04
C SER A 76 -3.03 -3.06 6.95
N TRP A 77 -2.66 -2.96 5.67
CA TRP A 77 -3.61 -3.20 4.57
C TRP A 77 -4.12 -4.65 4.52
N ALA A 78 -3.31 -5.63 4.92
CA ALA A 78 -3.76 -7.03 4.96
C ALA A 78 -4.88 -7.26 5.99
N THR A 79 -4.94 -6.48 7.08
CA THR A 79 -6.09 -6.57 8.00
C THR A 79 -7.36 -5.98 7.38
N TRP A 80 -7.23 -4.97 6.50
CA TRP A 80 -8.35 -4.52 5.67
C TRP A 80 -8.80 -5.62 4.71
N VAL A 81 -7.89 -6.36 4.08
CA VAL A 81 -8.27 -7.51 3.23
C VAL A 81 -9.13 -8.51 4.00
N ALA A 82 -8.76 -8.85 5.24
CA ALA A 82 -9.54 -9.75 6.07
C ALA A 82 -10.94 -9.20 6.39
N ALA A 83 -11.02 -7.92 6.80
CA ALA A 83 -12.29 -7.25 7.09
C ALA A 83 -13.21 -7.19 5.85
N GLU A 84 -12.67 -6.75 4.72
CA GLU A 84 -13.42 -6.61 3.46
C GLU A 84 -13.81 -7.98 2.88
N TRP A 85 -13.04 -9.03 3.17
CA TRP A 85 -13.40 -10.40 2.81
C TRP A 85 -14.63 -10.88 3.58
N GLU A 86 -14.71 -10.58 4.88
CA GLU A 86 -15.88 -10.91 5.70
C GLU A 86 -17.13 -10.19 5.19
N GLU A 87 -17.04 -8.88 4.91
CA GLU A 87 -18.18 -8.14 4.33
C GLU A 87 -18.58 -8.66 2.96
N TYR A 88 -17.59 -9.00 2.11
CA TYR A 88 -17.84 -9.63 0.82
C TYR A 88 -18.54 -10.98 0.95
N GLN A 89 -18.15 -11.82 1.90
CA GLN A 89 -18.84 -13.10 2.12
C GLN A 89 -20.25 -12.90 2.67
N ALA A 90 -20.42 -11.98 3.61
CA ALA A 90 -21.69 -11.69 4.25
C ALA A 90 -22.66 -10.93 3.34
N GLN A 91 -22.18 -10.32 2.25
CA GLN A 91 -22.93 -9.42 1.38
C GLN A 91 -23.69 -8.33 2.17
N SER A 92 -23.10 -7.92 3.29
CA SER A 92 -23.67 -6.95 4.22
C SER A 92 -22.56 -6.16 4.89
N TYR A 93 -22.86 -4.90 5.22
CA TYR A 93 -21.95 -4.06 5.97
C TYR A 93 -21.97 -4.49 7.43
N LEU A 94 -20.83 -4.99 7.89
CA LEU A 94 -20.65 -5.39 9.29
C LEU A 94 -20.08 -4.18 10.05
N PRO A 95 -20.44 -3.98 11.33
CA PRO A 95 -19.82 -2.95 12.14
C PRO A 95 -18.38 -3.36 12.52
N ILE A 96 -17.46 -3.29 11.55
CA ILE A 96 -16.05 -3.64 11.72
C ILE A 96 -15.26 -2.37 12.04
N ILE A 97 -14.70 -2.30 13.25
CA ILE A 97 -13.69 -1.29 13.61
C ILE A 97 -12.31 -1.92 13.45
N ASN A 98 -11.73 -1.83 12.25
CA ASN A 98 -10.39 -2.36 11.97
C ASN A 98 -9.28 -1.40 12.46
N ILE A 99 -9.05 -1.39 13.78
CA ILE A 99 -8.01 -0.56 14.41
C ILE A 99 -6.61 -0.91 13.88
N ALA A 100 -6.35 -2.20 13.64
CA ALA A 100 -5.07 -2.67 13.11
C ALA A 100 -4.80 -2.17 11.67
N GLY A 101 -5.86 -1.82 10.94
CA GLY A 101 -5.81 -1.27 9.59
C GLY A 101 -5.61 0.25 9.55
N LEU A 102 -5.88 0.97 10.63
CA LEU A 102 -5.76 2.44 10.66
C LEU A 102 -4.37 2.97 10.28
N PRO A 103 -3.25 2.35 10.72
CA PRO A 103 -1.92 2.79 10.34
C PRO A 103 -1.70 2.85 8.82
N ALA A 104 -2.39 2.03 8.03
CA ALA A 104 -2.28 1.99 6.58
C ALA A 104 -2.50 3.37 5.92
N PHE A 105 -3.46 4.15 6.42
CA PHE A 105 -3.78 5.47 5.86
C PHE A 105 -2.68 6.52 6.10
N VAL A 106 -1.90 6.37 7.17
CA VAL A 106 -0.78 7.25 7.50
C VAL A 106 0.51 6.77 6.84
N LEU A 107 0.75 5.45 6.85
CA LEU A 107 1.98 4.87 6.32
C LEU A 107 2.03 4.92 4.78
N THR A 108 0.88 4.80 4.09
CA THR A 108 0.81 4.85 2.63
C THR A 108 1.45 6.13 2.04
N PRO A 109 1.06 7.36 2.44
CA PRO A 109 1.69 8.58 1.93
C PRO A 109 3.16 8.71 2.35
N ILE A 110 3.54 8.22 3.53
CA ILE A 110 4.94 8.22 3.99
C ILE A 110 5.81 7.36 3.07
N VAL A 111 5.38 6.12 2.81
CA VAL A 111 6.10 5.17 1.95
C VAL A 111 6.15 5.70 0.51
N LEU A 112 5.07 6.29 0.02
CA LEU A 112 5.04 6.95 -1.29
C LEU A 112 6.08 8.08 -1.38
N GLY A 113 6.19 8.92 -0.35
CA GLY A 113 7.23 9.95 -0.26
C GLY A 113 8.63 9.36 -0.30
N CYS A 114 8.89 8.25 0.43
CA CYS A 114 10.16 7.54 0.39
C CYS A 114 10.50 7.02 -1.02
N VAL A 115 9.52 6.43 -1.72
CA VAL A 115 9.68 5.91 -3.09
C VAL A 115 10.03 7.03 -4.06
N ILE A 116 9.27 8.13 -4.05
CA ILE A 116 9.51 9.27 -4.93
C ILE A 116 10.89 9.88 -4.65
N ALA A 117 11.24 10.12 -3.39
CA ALA A 117 12.54 10.66 -3.01
C ALA A 117 13.70 9.74 -3.46
N ALA A 118 13.54 8.43 -3.35
CA ALA A 118 14.53 7.46 -3.81
C ALA A 118 14.67 7.43 -5.35
N ALA A 119 13.57 7.62 -6.08
CA ALA A 119 13.57 7.73 -7.54
C ALA A 119 14.21 9.04 -8.03
N MET A 120 13.92 10.18 -7.39
CA MET A 120 14.51 11.48 -7.74
C MET A 120 16.04 11.49 -7.57
N ARG A 121 16.54 10.88 -6.49
CA ARG A 121 17.99 10.73 -6.26
C ARG A 121 18.71 9.87 -7.29
N ASN A 122 17.97 9.03 -8.02
CA ASN A 122 18.54 8.23 -9.11
C ASN A 122 18.71 9.07 -10.38
N ARG A 123 17.80 10.02 -10.64
CA ARG A 123 17.86 10.89 -11.83
C ARG A 123 19.00 11.92 -11.77
N THR A 124 19.47 12.26 -10.58
CA THR A 124 20.53 13.25 -10.35
C THR A 124 21.92 12.64 -10.19
N ARG A 125 22.06 11.31 -10.31
CA ARG A 125 23.32 10.58 -10.32
C ARG A 125 23.64 10.11 -11.73
#